data_AF-A0A2B7ZX32-F1
#
_entry.id   AF-A0A2B7ZX32-F1
#
_cell.length_a   1.000
_cell.length_b   1.000
_cell.length_c   1.000
_cell.angle_alpha   90.00
_cell.angle_beta   90.00
_cell.angle_gamma   90.00
#
_symmetry.space_group_name_H-M   'P 1'
#
loop_
_entity.id
_entity.type
_entity.pdbx_description
1 polymer ?
#
loop_
_entity_poly.entity_id
_entity_poly.type
_entity_poly.pdbx_seq_one_letter_code
_entity_poly.pdbx_strand_id
1 'polypeptide(L)'
;MKVSPNEPFQIIYSLFQHEYLGYTFESFIVHLDERGKLTYQHQNIAGKNAKDFAKGLDKTDFELIEWMDKMNQDSIVRKWGKKSAKPKEFLSKVFDPEKGDKPLRTFIKKYAEDCRKEILPRLKGKFVFEMGNDGEPAWRQLCVLPEPASVQFHFKRTSENTTYYPTMTFKGEKLPLPDPSAYMICKEPAWFVINNNVYHFENEVDGRKILPFFNKDKVVIPKKLEENYYRNFVASLIESVDGVTAEGFTIVRAEHKPRPVLTLSELPSATKMLPLFNAPNEEEPPRDETGKIVFSLSFKYGKYKFGGESKSTGVVFENDRGDYKFYRIPRQTAEEKNYVVHLQKLGLPVKGVVCSLYKGLAFSWLNENRGSLLNLGFEVSQPDQHDKKYFVGKAVMELEVRENIDWFDIYAKILFGDFEISFKELRKLILRKKVEFKLPNGEIAIIPEA
;
A
#
# COMPACT_ATOMS: atom_id res chain seq x y z
N MET A 1 -38.31 19.82 -5.80
CA MET A 1 -38.62 21.24 -5.50
C MET A 1 -37.35 21.88 -4.94
N LYS A 2 -37.04 23.15 -5.22
CA LYS A 2 -35.82 23.78 -4.69
C LYS A 2 -36.03 24.14 -3.22
N VAL A 3 -35.03 23.92 -2.37
CA VAL A 3 -35.04 24.34 -0.96
C VAL A 3 -34.43 25.73 -0.87
N SER A 4 -35.07 26.66 -0.15
CA SER A 4 -34.56 28.01 0.06
C SER A 4 -33.44 28.01 1.11
N PRO A 5 -32.27 28.63 0.87
CA PRO A 5 -31.23 28.77 1.89
C PRO A 5 -31.60 29.69 3.06
N ASN A 6 -32.71 30.41 2.96
CA ASN A 6 -33.20 31.31 4.01
C ASN A 6 -34.25 30.68 4.92
N GLU A 7 -34.72 29.47 4.59
CA GLU A 7 -35.68 28.71 5.39
C GLU A 7 -34.95 27.67 6.25
N PRO A 8 -35.57 27.14 7.32
CA PRO A 8 -35.00 26.03 8.09
C PRO A 8 -34.72 24.82 7.20
N PHE A 9 -33.49 24.32 7.26
CA PHE A 9 -33.07 23.16 6.48
C PHE A 9 -32.07 22.29 7.25
N GLN A 10 -31.95 21.03 6.84
CA GLN A 10 -30.98 20.09 7.39
C GLN A 10 -30.23 19.40 6.24
N ILE A 11 -28.91 19.28 6.38
CA ILE A 11 -28.11 18.43 5.51
C ILE A 11 -28.21 16.97 5.93
N ILE A 12 -28.44 16.09 4.96
CA ILE A 12 -28.44 14.65 5.13
C ILE A 12 -27.55 13.99 4.07
N TYR A 13 -27.07 12.79 4.39
CA TYR A 13 -26.26 11.97 3.52
C TYR A 13 -26.97 10.66 3.24
N SER A 14 -27.31 10.41 1.98
CA SER A 14 -28.08 9.24 1.59
C SER A 14 -27.19 8.19 0.94
N LEU A 15 -27.20 6.98 1.49
CA LEU A 15 -26.54 5.79 1.00
C LEU A 15 -27.45 5.07 0.01
N PHE A 16 -26.92 4.70 -1.15
CA PHE A 16 -27.63 3.91 -2.13
C PHE A 16 -26.70 2.94 -2.86
N GLN A 17 -27.26 1.89 -3.45
CA GLN A 17 -26.47 0.92 -4.21
C GLN A 17 -26.46 1.29 -5.70
N HIS A 18 -25.32 1.76 -6.18
CA HIS A 18 -25.14 2.02 -7.60
C HIS A 18 -24.75 0.75 -8.38
N GLU A 19 -25.35 0.55 -9.56
CA GLU A 19 -25.23 -0.67 -10.39
C GLU A 19 -23.77 -1.09 -10.64
N TYR A 20 -22.89 -0.15 -10.96
CA TYR A 20 -21.48 -0.42 -11.30
C TYR A 20 -20.51 -0.13 -10.17
N LEU A 21 -20.81 0.88 -9.36
CA LEU A 21 -19.87 1.42 -8.38
C LEU A 21 -20.02 0.73 -7.03
N GLY A 22 -21.14 0.04 -6.77
CA GLY A 22 -21.50 -0.46 -5.44
C GLY A 22 -22.12 0.65 -4.60
N TYR A 23 -22.00 0.56 -3.27
CA TYR A 23 -22.59 1.54 -2.36
C TYR A 23 -21.98 2.94 -2.50
N THR A 24 -22.78 3.94 -2.82
CA THR A 24 -22.40 5.34 -3.03
C THR A 24 -23.17 6.23 -2.08
N PHE A 25 -22.69 7.46 -1.90
CA PHE A 25 -23.33 8.47 -1.07
C PHE A 25 -23.66 9.71 -1.89
N GLU A 26 -24.79 10.33 -1.58
CA GLU A 26 -25.19 11.64 -2.10
C GLU A 26 -25.58 12.57 -0.94
N SER A 27 -25.26 13.85 -1.09
CA SER A 27 -25.64 14.90 -0.15
C SER A 27 -26.92 15.60 -0.56
N PHE A 28 -27.85 15.75 0.38
CA PHE A 28 -29.10 16.45 0.17
C PHE A 28 -29.32 17.50 1.25
N ILE A 29 -29.95 18.60 0.86
CA ILE A 29 -30.60 19.51 1.80
C ILE A 29 -32.08 19.19 1.79
N VAL A 30 -32.63 19.02 2.98
CA VAL A 30 -34.04 18.77 3.22
C VAL A 30 -34.63 19.93 4.00
N HIS A 31 -35.77 20.45 3.56
CA HIS A 31 -36.49 21.48 4.29
C HIS A 31 -37.07 20.90 5.59
N LEU A 32 -37.03 21.69 6.66
CA LEU A 32 -37.59 21.32 7.97
C LEU A 32 -38.97 21.97 8.15
N ASP A 33 -39.93 21.19 8.65
CA ASP A 33 -41.24 21.72 9.03
C ASP A 33 -41.17 22.61 10.29
N GLU A 34 -42.30 23.21 10.67
CA GLU A 34 -42.42 24.06 11.88
C GLU A 34 -42.05 23.33 13.19
N ARG A 35 -42.02 21.99 13.17
CA ARG A 35 -41.65 21.13 14.31
C ARG A 35 -40.23 20.59 14.21
N GLY A 36 -39.45 21.02 13.21
CA GLY A 36 -38.07 20.59 12.98
C GLY A 36 -37.94 19.19 12.38
N LYS A 37 -38.98 18.65 11.73
CA LYS A 37 -38.93 17.35 11.06
C LYS A 37 -38.56 17.48 9.58
N LEU A 38 -37.87 16.46 9.08
CA LEU A 38 -37.53 16.34 7.65
C LEU A 38 -38.81 16.23 6.82
N THR A 39 -38.91 17.03 5.76
CA THR A 39 -40.00 16.99 4.78
C THR A 39 -39.60 16.26 3.50
N TYR A 40 -40.55 16.02 2.59
CA TYR A 40 -40.27 15.50 1.24
C TYR A 40 -39.69 16.57 0.28
N GLN A 41 -39.54 17.82 0.74
CA GLN A 41 -38.93 18.87 -0.06
C GLN A 41 -37.41 18.83 0.12
N HIS A 42 -36.75 18.13 -0.79
CA HIS A 42 -35.30 17.97 -0.79
C HIS A 42 -34.65 18.41 -2.12
N GLN A 43 -33.36 18.74 -2.04
CA GLN A 43 -32.53 19.02 -3.21
C GLN A 43 -31.12 18.46 -3.02
N ASN A 44 -30.54 17.92 -4.09
CA ASN A 44 -29.15 17.46 -4.08
C ASN A 44 -28.19 18.66 -4.00
N ILE A 45 -27.13 18.51 -3.20
CA ILE A 45 -26.04 19.48 -3.09
C ILE A 45 -24.74 18.89 -3.59
N ALA A 46 -24.04 19.70 -4.39
CA ALA A 46 -22.70 19.50 -4.90
C ALA A 46 -21.81 20.70 -4.51
N GLY A 47 -20.50 20.58 -4.69
CA GLY A 47 -19.55 21.64 -4.32
C GLY A 47 -19.81 23.00 -4.99
N LYS A 48 -20.55 23.01 -6.11
CA LYS A 48 -20.95 24.23 -6.82
C LYS A 48 -22.02 25.05 -6.11
N ASN A 49 -23.00 24.39 -5.47
CA ASN A 49 -24.14 25.05 -4.81
C ASN A 49 -24.05 24.96 -3.27
N ALA A 50 -23.12 24.18 -2.71
CA ALA A 50 -22.92 24.07 -1.26
C ALA A 50 -22.67 25.41 -0.56
N LYS A 51 -22.05 26.38 -1.24
CA LYS A 51 -21.77 27.71 -0.69
C LYS A 51 -23.03 28.50 -0.35
N ASP A 52 -24.12 28.28 -1.09
CA ASP A 52 -25.39 28.98 -0.86
C ASP A 52 -26.02 28.56 0.47
N PHE A 53 -25.68 27.37 0.99
CA PHE A 53 -26.20 26.79 2.23
C PHE A 53 -25.22 26.87 3.40
N ALA A 54 -24.12 27.63 3.25
CA ALA A 54 -23.01 27.65 4.22
C ALA A 54 -23.43 27.94 5.69
N LYS A 55 -24.58 28.59 5.92
CA LYS A 55 -25.11 28.86 7.27
C LYS A 55 -25.40 27.58 8.07
N GLY A 56 -25.71 26.46 7.41
CA GLY A 56 -26.06 25.19 8.05
C GLY A 56 -25.05 24.07 7.78
N LEU A 57 -23.87 24.40 7.24
CA LEU A 57 -22.82 23.44 6.92
C LEU A 57 -21.55 23.77 7.70
N ASP A 58 -20.90 22.74 8.22
CA ASP A 58 -19.56 22.83 8.80
C ASP A 58 -18.46 22.42 7.81
N LYS A 59 -17.21 22.51 8.27
CA LYS A 59 -16.04 22.13 7.46
C LYS A 59 -16.10 20.67 7.00
N THR A 60 -16.56 19.76 7.86
CA THR A 60 -16.69 18.34 7.54
C THR A 60 -17.74 18.12 6.45
N ASP A 61 -18.82 18.90 6.46
CA ASP A 61 -19.86 18.83 5.44
C ASP A 61 -19.32 19.21 4.06
N PHE A 62 -18.52 20.27 3.96
CA PHE A 62 -17.85 20.64 2.71
C PHE A 62 -16.87 19.56 2.21
N GLU A 63 -16.09 18.95 3.12
CA GLU A 63 -15.20 17.85 2.78
C GLU A 63 -15.98 16.62 2.27
N LEU A 64 -17.09 16.28 2.93
CA LEU A 64 -17.97 15.18 2.54
C LEU A 64 -18.55 15.40 1.14
N ILE A 65 -19.09 16.59 0.87
CA ILE A 65 -19.63 16.96 -0.45
C ILE A 65 -18.55 16.82 -1.52
N GLU A 66 -17.32 17.28 -1.27
CA GLU A 66 -16.22 17.17 -2.23
C GLU A 66 -15.87 15.71 -2.55
N TRP A 67 -15.86 14.83 -1.53
CA TRP A 67 -15.60 13.41 -1.74
C TRP A 67 -16.74 12.69 -2.46
N MET A 68 -17.99 13.03 -2.15
CA MET A 68 -19.17 12.49 -2.85
C MET A 68 -19.19 12.94 -4.31
N ASP A 69 -18.88 14.20 -4.60
CA ASP A 69 -18.72 14.72 -5.96
C ASP A 69 -17.64 13.98 -6.74
N LYS A 70 -16.51 13.66 -6.11
CA LYS A 70 -15.41 12.88 -6.71
C LYS A 70 -15.82 11.45 -7.06
N MET A 71 -16.73 10.87 -6.29
CA MET A 71 -17.24 9.50 -6.46
C MET A 71 -18.44 9.43 -7.42
N ASN A 72 -19.06 10.56 -7.73
CA ASN A 72 -20.17 10.64 -8.67
C ASN A 72 -19.75 10.16 -10.08
N GLN A 73 -20.68 9.52 -10.79
CA GLN A 73 -20.49 8.95 -12.12
C GLN A 73 -19.98 9.98 -13.13
N ASP A 74 -20.48 11.22 -13.10
CA ASP A 74 -20.02 12.31 -13.98
C ASP A 74 -18.53 12.63 -13.78
N SER A 75 -18.07 12.65 -12.53
CA SER A 75 -16.66 12.90 -12.19
C SER A 75 -15.76 11.75 -12.64
N ILE A 76 -16.23 10.50 -12.48
CA ILE A 76 -15.53 9.31 -12.96
C ILE A 76 -15.36 9.35 -14.48
N VAL A 77 -16.43 9.70 -15.22
CA VAL A 77 -16.40 9.80 -16.68
C VAL A 77 -15.52 10.96 -17.14
N ARG A 78 -15.52 12.09 -16.42
CA ARG A 78 -14.62 13.20 -16.72
C ARG A 78 -13.15 12.83 -16.54
N LYS A 79 -12.84 11.95 -15.59
CA LYS A 79 -11.48 11.54 -15.24
C LYS A 79 -10.93 10.44 -16.14
N TRP A 80 -11.76 9.47 -16.55
CA TRP A 80 -11.31 8.30 -17.32
C TRP A 80 -12.07 8.05 -18.63
N GLY A 81 -13.16 8.78 -18.88
CA GLY A 81 -13.94 8.70 -20.09
C GLY A 81 -13.55 9.74 -21.14
N LYS A 82 -14.23 9.68 -22.29
CA LYS A 82 -14.13 10.72 -23.32
C LYS A 82 -14.96 11.93 -22.88
N LYS A 83 -14.52 13.15 -23.24
CA LYS A 83 -15.14 14.43 -22.82
C LYS A 83 -16.66 14.55 -23.06
N SER A 84 -17.24 13.77 -23.98
CA SER A 84 -18.67 13.78 -24.33
C SER A 84 -19.41 12.47 -24.02
N ALA A 85 -18.77 11.50 -23.36
CA ALA A 85 -19.40 10.22 -23.07
C ALA A 85 -20.49 10.37 -22.00
N LYS A 86 -21.64 9.72 -22.20
CA LYS A 86 -22.68 9.64 -21.17
C LYS A 86 -22.25 8.68 -20.05
N PRO A 87 -22.51 8.98 -18.77
CA PRO A 87 -22.03 8.15 -17.66
C PRO A 87 -22.45 6.69 -17.72
N LYS A 88 -23.75 6.44 -17.99
CA LYS A 88 -24.29 5.09 -18.08
C LYS A 88 -23.64 4.27 -19.21
N GLU A 89 -23.47 4.86 -20.39
CA GLU A 89 -22.85 4.21 -21.56
C GLU A 89 -21.36 3.91 -21.33
N PHE A 90 -20.65 4.83 -20.69
CA PHE A 90 -19.25 4.63 -20.34
C PHE A 90 -19.09 3.48 -19.34
N LEU A 91 -19.85 3.52 -18.24
CA LEU A 91 -19.75 2.51 -17.19
C LEU A 91 -20.20 1.13 -17.69
N SER A 92 -21.29 1.03 -18.46
CA SER A 92 -21.73 -0.25 -19.01
C SER A 92 -20.66 -0.89 -19.91
N LYS A 93 -19.97 -0.08 -20.74
CA LYS A 93 -18.89 -0.55 -21.60
C LYS A 93 -17.65 -1.01 -20.83
N VAL A 94 -17.26 -0.27 -19.78
CA VAL A 94 -16.08 -0.60 -18.98
C VAL A 94 -16.34 -1.82 -18.09
N PHE A 95 -17.55 -1.94 -17.55
CA PHE A 95 -17.92 -3.01 -16.62
C PHE A 95 -18.47 -4.27 -17.31
N ASP A 96 -18.56 -4.28 -18.64
CA ASP A 96 -18.93 -5.45 -19.43
C ASP A 96 -18.07 -6.68 -19.01
N PRO A 97 -18.69 -7.83 -18.67
CA PRO A 97 -17.97 -8.99 -18.18
C PRO A 97 -16.94 -9.57 -19.16
N GLU A 98 -17.20 -9.48 -20.47
CA GLU A 98 -16.38 -10.12 -21.51
C GLU A 98 -15.52 -9.11 -22.28
N LYS A 99 -16.11 -8.00 -22.70
CA LYS A 99 -15.50 -6.98 -23.57
C LYS A 99 -15.00 -5.76 -22.79
N GLY A 100 -15.23 -5.72 -21.48
CA GLY A 100 -14.83 -4.61 -20.62
C GLY A 100 -13.32 -4.54 -20.39
N ASP A 101 -12.85 -3.34 -20.07
CA ASP A 101 -11.45 -3.09 -19.74
C ASP A 101 -11.18 -3.52 -18.29
N LYS A 102 -10.61 -4.72 -18.11
CA LYS A 102 -10.32 -5.32 -16.79
C LYS A 102 -9.40 -4.43 -15.92
N PRO A 103 -8.26 -3.91 -16.43
CA PRO A 103 -7.45 -2.92 -15.71
C PRO A 103 -8.27 -1.71 -15.26
N LEU A 104 -8.99 -1.05 -16.17
CA LEU A 104 -9.73 0.16 -15.86
C LEU A 104 -10.86 -0.10 -14.85
N ARG A 105 -11.59 -1.21 -14.99
CA ARG A 105 -12.61 -1.65 -14.03
C ARG A 105 -12.03 -1.83 -12.62
N THR A 106 -10.83 -2.40 -12.54
CA THR A 106 -10.13 -2.59 -11.25
C THR A 106 -9.73 -1.25 -10.65
N PHE A 107 -9.22 -0.33 -11.47
CA PHE A 107 -8.89 1.04 -11.03
C PHE A 107 -10.12 1.82 -10.55
N ILE A 108 -11.24 1.77 -11.27
CA ILE A 108 -12.47 2.47 -10.87
C ILE A 108 -13.03 1.89 -9.56
N LYS A 109 -13.05 0.55 -9.42
CA LYS A 109 -13.47 -0.09 -8.16
C LYS A 109 -12.57 0.31 -7.00
N LYS A 110 -11.24 0.31 -7.20
CA LYS A 110 -10.29 0.76 -6.18
C LYS A 110 -10.51 2.22 -5.81
N TYR A 111 -10.69 3.10 -6.79
CA TYR A 111 -10.97 4.51 -6.55
C TYR A 111 -12.26 4.73 -5.77
N ALA A 112 -13.32 3.96 -6.06
CA ALA A 112 -14.57 4.02 -5.29
C ALA A 112 -14.38 3.59 -3.83
N GLU A 113 -13.58 2.55 -3.57
CA GLU A 113 -13.21 2.14 -2.21
C GLU A 113 -12.38 3.22 -1.51
N ASP A 114 -11.40 3.81 -2.20
CA ASP A 114 -10.58 4.90 -1.66
C ASP A 114 -11.44 6.13 -1.29
N CYS A 115 -12.46 6.46 -2.10
CA CYS A 115 -13.43 7.50 -1.75
C CYS A 115 -14.25 7.13 -0.51
N ARG A 116 -14.75 5.89 -0.40
CA ARG A 116 -15.48 5.42 0.80
C ARG A 116 -14.63 5.49 2.06
N LYS A 117 -13.35 5.13 1.96
CA LYS A 117 -12.37 5.21 3.05
C LYS A 117 -12.30 6.62 3.64
N GLU A 118 -12.43 7.65 2.80
CA GLU A 118 -12.42 9.05 3.24
C GLU A 118 -13.79 9.55 3.73
N ILE A 119 -14.89 9.09 3.12
CA ILE A 119 -16.26 9.51 3.46
C ILE A 119 -16.70 8.94 4.81
N LEU A 120 -16.59 7.64 5.02
CA LEU A 120 -17.23 6.94 6.14
C LEU A 120 -16.80 7.43 7.54
N PRO A 121 -15.51 7.67 7.83
CA PRO A 121 -15.09 8.22 9.13
C PRO A 121 -15.68 9.61 9.42
N ARG A 122 -15.92 10.41 8.37
CA ARG A 122 -16.45 11.78 8.47
C ARG A 122 -17.97 11.83 8.65
N LEU A 123 -18.67 10.71 8.43
CA LEU A 123 -20.12 10.60 8.66
C LEU A 123 -20.49 10.41 10.14
N LYS A 124 -19.52 10.23 11.04
CA LYS A 124 -19.76 10.10 12.48
C LYS A 124 -20.46 11.35 13.02
N GLY A 125 -21.62 11.17 13.65
CA GLY A 125 -22.43 12.27 14.19
C GLY A 125 -23.22 13.07 13.14
N LYS A 126 -23.21 12.65 11.87
CA LYS A 126 -24.01 13.25 10.80
C LYS A 126 -25.32 12.50 10.59
N PHE A 127 -26.27 13.16 9.93
CA PHE A 127 -27.55 12.57 9.55
C PHE A 127 -27.36 11.70 8.31
N VAL A 128 -27.26 10.38 8.51
CA VAL A 128 -27.10 9.41 7.44
C VAL A 128 -28.39 8.63 7.26
N PHE A 129 -28.78 8.41 6.01
CA PHE A 129 -29.96 7.65 5.63
C PHE A 129 -29.61 6.68 4.52
N GLU A 130 -30.45 5.68 4.32
CA GLU A 130 -30.50 4.88 3.11
C GLU A 130 -31.60 5.43 2.21
N MET A 131 -31.32 5.51 0.91
CA MET A 131 -32.26 5.97 -0.09
C MET A 131 -33.33 4.91 -0.37
N GLY A 132 -34.58 5.35 -0.47
CA GLY A 132 -35.68 4.48 -0.89
C GLY A 132 -35.57 4.08 -2.36
N ASN A 133 -36.26 3.01 -2.74
CA ASN A 133 -36.35 2.57 -4.15
C ASN A 133 -37.06 3.60 -5.05
N ASP A 134 -37.84 4.48 -4.45
CA ASP A 134 -38.52 5.63 -5.06
C ASP A 134 -37.61 6.86 -5.23
N GLY A 135 -36.37 6.79 -4.73
CA GLY A 135 -35.41 7.88 -4.75
C GLY A 135 -35.54 8.86 -3.59
N GLU A 136 -36.36 8.56 -2.57
CA GLU A 136 -36.46 9.38 -1.37
C GLU A 136 -35.16 9.30 -0.54
N PRO A 137 -34.41 10.40 -0.36
CA PRO A 137 -33.11 10.37 0.31
C PRO A 137 -33.19 10.12 1.81
N ALA A 138 -34.33 10.37 2.47
CA ALA A 138 -34.50 10.23 3.92
C ALA A 138 -35.32 8.99 4.35
N TRP A 139 -35.29 7.89 3.59
CA TRP A 139 -36.16 6.74 3.82
C TRP A 139 -35.87 5.99 5.13
N ARG A 140 -34.65 5.49 5.33
CA ARG A 140 -34.27 4.73 6.55
C ARG A 140 -33.03 5.33 7.20
N GLN A 141 -33.16 5.82 8.43
CA GLN A 141 -32.04 6.41 9.14
C GLN A 141 -30.99 5.37 9.51
N LEU A 142 -29.71 5.70 9.25
CA LEU A 142 -28.54 4.92 9.61
C LEU A 142 -27.78 5.59 10.75
N CYS A 143 -27.40 4.80 11.75
CA CYS A 143 -26.65 5.27 12.90
C CYS A 143 -25.17 4.90 12.75
N VAL A 144 -24.32 5.89 12.43
CA VAL A 144 -22.88 5.69 12.33
C VAL A 144 -22.26 5.64 13.72
N LEU A 145 -21.83 4.43 14.12
CA LEU A 145 -21.30 4.22 15.46
C LEU A 145 -19.87 4.80 15.57
N PRO A 146 -19.59 5.62 16.61
CA PRO A 146 -18.31 6.30 16.74
C PRO A 146 -17.19 5.35 17.20
N GLU A 147 -17.54 4.32 17.96
CA GLU A 147 -16.62 3.34 18.53
C GLU A 147 -16.42 2.15 17.57
N PRO A 148 -15.22 1.58 17.50
CA PRO A 148 -14.97 0.40 16.69
C PRO A 148 -15.59 -0.87 17.31
N ALA A 149 -16.06 -1.76 16.46
CA ALA A 149 -16.28 -3.15 16.81
C ALA A 149 -14.92 -3.90 16.86
N SER A 150 -14.89 -5.00 17.59
CA SER A 150 -13.77 -5.96 17.58
C SER A 150 -14.18 -7.24 16.84
N VAL A 151 -13.19 -7.89 16.24
CA VAL A 151 -13.38 -9.18 15.57
C VAL A 151 -12.34 -10.17 16.07
N GLN A 152 -12.81 -11.38 16.39
CA GLN A 152 -11.98 -12.51 16.72
C GLN A 152 -12.27 -13.65 15.77
N PHE A 153 -11.25 -14.26 15.17
CA PHE A 153 -11.42 -15.40 14.29
C PHE A 153 -11.05 -16.70 15.02
N HIS A 154 -11.94 -17.68 14.93
CA HIS A 154 -11.74 -18.99 15.52
C HIS A 154 -11.52 -20.02 14.41
N PHE A 155 -10.46 -20.81 14.52
CA PHE A 155 -10.14 -21.90 13.62
C PHE A 155 -10.16 -23.22 14.37
N LYS A 156 -10.82 -24.22 13.80
CA LYS A 156 -10.86 -25.58 14.30
C LYS A 156 -10.49 -26.56 13.21
N ARG A 157 -9.29 -27.13 13.31
CA ARG A 157 -8.78 -28.15 12.39
C ARG A 157 -9.10 -29.55 12.90
N THR A 158 -9.61 -30.38 12.01
CA THR A 158 -9.87 -31.80 12.24
C THR A 158 -9.11 -32.65 11.21
N SER A 159 -9.17 -33.97 11.33
CA SER A 159 -8.53 -34.88 10.38
C SER A 159 -9.08 -34.77 8.95
N GLU A 160 -10.33 -34.29 8.79
CA GLU A 160 -11.07 -34.21 7.52
C GLU A 160 -11.13 -32.80 6.92
N ASN A 161 -11.29 -31.78 7.76
CA ASN A 161 -11.47 -30.39 7.32
C ASN A 161 -11.03 -29.38 8.39
N THR A 162 -10.81 -28.14 7.96
CA THR A 162 -10.69 -26.99 8.85
C THR A 162 -11.97 -26.16 8.78
N THR A 163 -12.57 -25.89 9.94
CA THR A 163 -13.72 -24.99 10.07
C THR A 163 -13.26 -23.66 10.65
N TYR A 164 -13.77 -22.53 10.16
CA TYR A 164 -13.53 -21.23 10.78
C TYR A 164 -14.77 -20.34 10.81
N TYR A 165 -14.80 -19.45 11.81
CA TYR A 165 -15.88 -18.48 12.02
C TYR A 165 -15.37 -17.25 12.81
N PRO A 166 -15.89 -16.04 12.53
CA PRO A 166 -15.62 -14.85 13.32
C PRO A 166 -16.64 -14.67 14.44
N THR A 167 -16.16 -14.17 15.58
CA THR A 167 -16.97 -13.58 16.63
C THR A 167 -16.74 -12.08 16.60
N MET A 168 -17.78 -11.32 16.29
CA MET A 168 -17.73 -9.86 16.27
C MET A 168 -18.45 -9.31 17.49
N THR A 169 -17.82 -8.37 18.20
CA THR A 169 -18.40 -7.75 19.39
C THR A 169 -18.34 -6.23 19.32
N PHE A 170 -19.37 -5.57 19.82
CA PHE A 170 -19.46 -4.12 19.95
C PHE A 170 -19.89 -3.81 21.38
N LYS A 171 -19.12 -2.97 22.10
CA LYS A 171 -19.36 -2.66 23.52
C LYS A 171 -19.52 -3.88 24.44
N GLY A 172 -18.81 -4.97 24.12
CA GLY A 172 -18.88 -6.24 24.86
C GLY A 172 -20.03 -7.16 24.45
N GLU A 173 -20.97 -6.71 23.62
CA GLU A 173 -22.08 -7.52 23.12
C GLU A 173 -21.75 -8.12 21.76
N LYS A 174 -22.13 -9.40 21.56
CA LYS A 174 -21.92 -10.09 20.29
C LYS A 174 -22.90 -9.58 19.24
N LEU A 175 -22.40 -9.26 18.05
CA LEU A 175 -23.25 -8.87 16.92
C LEU A 175 -24.08 -10.06 16.44
N PRO A 176 -25.35 -9.86 16.08
CA PRO A 176 -26.22 -10.90 15.56
C PRO A 176 -25.79 -11.21 14.13
N LEU A 177 -24.91 -12.18 13.94
CA LEU A 177 -24.53 -12.71 12.63
C LEU A 177 -24.73 -14.22 12.64
N PRO A 178 -25.27 -14.81 11.56
CA PRO A 178 -25.72 -14.18 10.31
C PRO A 178 -27.03 -13.40 10.46
N ASP A 179 -27.23 -12.35 9.66
CA ASP A 179 -28.42 -11.50 9.69
C ASP A 179 -28.78 -11.05 8.26
N PRO A 180 -30.03 -11.23 7.79
CA PRO A 180 -30.45 -10.84 6.44
C PRO A 180 -30.35 -9.34 6.15
N SER A 181 -30.35 -8.49 7.18
CA SER A 181 -30.15 -7.05 7.05
C SER A 181 -28.69 -6.65 6.86
N ALA A 182 -27.74 -7.59 7.01
CA ALA A 182 -26.32 -7.31 6.99
C ALA A 182 -25.78 -7.10 5.58
N TYR A 183 -25.13 -5.95 5.34
CA TYR A 183 -24.45 -5.68 4.07
C TYR A 183 -23.17 -4.85 4.25
N MET A 184 -22.24 -5.00 3.30
CA MET A 184 -20.93 -4.36 3.34
C MET A 184 -20.92 -3.09 2.49
N ILE A 185 -20.59 -1.95 3.09
CA ILE A 185 -20.47 -0.66 2.39
C ILE A 185 -19.08 -0.52 1.77
N CYS A 186 -18.02 -0.76 2.56
CA CYS A 186 -16.62 -0.60 2.17
C CYS A 186 -15.83 -1.84 2.60
N LYS A 187 -14.88 -2.28 1.78
CA LYS A 187 -14.09 -3.49 2.03
C LYS A 187 -12.77 -3.18 2.72
N GLU A 188 -12.13 -2.07 2.39
CA GLU A 188 -10.78 -1.73 2.85
C GLU A 188 -10.70 -0.23 3.18
N PRO A 189 -10.90 0.18 4.46
CA PRO A 189 -11.20 -0.65 5.64
C PRO A 189 -12.66 -1.16 5.64
N ALA A 190 -12.92 -2.24 6.38
CA ALA A 190 -14.26 -2.83 6.47
C ALA A 190 -15.27 -1.93 7.19
N TRP A 191 -16.35 -1.58 6.49
CA TRP A 191 -17.53 -0.89 7.02
C TRP A 191 -18.80 -1.61 6.56
N PHE A 192 -19.70 -1.88 7.49
CA PHE A 192 -20.88 -2.69 7.24
C PHE A 192 -22.07 -2.20 8.06
N VAL A 193 -23.28 -2.56 7.62
CA VAL A 193 -24.54 -2.23 8.30
C VAL A 193 -25.15 -3.50 8.86
N ILE A 194 -25.65 -3.45 10.08
CA ILE A 194 -26.54 -4.48 10.68
C ILE A 194 -27.63 -3.73 11.44
N ASN A 195 -28.91 -4.04 11.17
CA ASN A 195 -30.04 -3.44 11.88
C ASN A 195 -29.97 -1.90 11.97
N ASN A 196 -29.70 -1.24 10.83
CA ASN A 196 -29.56 0.21 10.66
C ASN A 196 -28.33 0.86 11.36
N ASN A 197 -27.50 0.08 12.04
CA ASN A 197 -26.26 0.58 12.64
C ASN A 197 -25.09 0.34 11.69
N VAL A 198 -24.29 1.37 11.47
CA VAL A 198 -23.07 1.30 10.66
C VAL A 198 -21.88 1.07 11.58
N TYR A 199 -21.21 -0.07 11.40
CA TYR A 199 -20.07 -0.52 12.18
C TYR A 199 -18.78 -0.39 11.37
N HIS A 200 -17.67 -0.21 12.10
CA HIS A 200 -16.32 -0.26 11.59
C HIS A 200 -15.41 -1.00 12.58
N PHE A 201 -14.20 -1.36 12.17
CA PHE A 201 -13.19 -1.94 13.06
C PHE A 201 -12.10 -0.92 13.41
N GLU A 202 -11.35 -1.21 14.46
CA GLU A 202 -10.18 -0.42 14.87
C GLU A 202 -8.99 -0.65 13.92
N ASN A 203 -8.76 -1.91 13.53
CA ASN A 203 -7.71 -2.30 12.61
C ASN A 203 -8.18 -2.22 11.15
N GLU A 204 -7.25 -2.16 10.19
CA GLU A 204 -7.53 -2.29 8.75
C GLU A 204 -7.92 -3.74 8.40
N VAL A 205 -9.07 -4.18 8.92
CA VAL A 205 -9.65 -5.49 8.63
C VAL A 205 -10.20 -5.48 7.21
N ASP A 206 -9.83 -6.50 6.43
CA ASP A 206 -10.38 -6.71 5.08
C ASP A 206 -11.81 -7.29 5.18
N GLY A 207 -12.79 -6.50 4.72
CA GLY A 207 -14.20 -6.85 4.75
C GLY A 207 -14.53 -8.09 3.92
N ARG A 208 -13.70 -8.46 2.93
CA ARG A 208 -13.87 -9.69 2.15
C ARG A 208 -13.75 -10.95 3.03
N LYS A 209 -13.03 -10.86 4.15
CA LYS A 209 -12.88 -11.97 5.11
C LYS A 209 -14.14 -12.17 5.97
N ILE A 210 -14.95 -11.13 6.11
CA ILE A 210 -16.17 -11.12 6.95
C ILE A 210 -17.43 -11.35 6.11
N LEU A 211 -17.43 -10.89 4.86
CA LEU A 211 -18.58 -10.97 3.95
C LEU A 211 -19.29 -12.34 3.89
N PRO A 212 -18.60 -13.50 3.91
CA PRO A 212 -19.27 -14.80 3.92
C PRO A 212 -20.18 -15.03 5.13
N PHE A 213 -19.88 -14.37 6.25
CA PHE A 213 -20.52 -14.59 7.55
C PHE A 213 -21.78 -13.76 7.77
N PHE A 214 -22.14 -12.91 6.81
CA PHE A 214 -23.44 -12.25 6.82
C PHE A 214 -24.58 -13.24 6.54
N ASN A 215 -24.28 -14.33 5.81
CA ASN A 215 -25.26 -15.35 5.43
C ASN A 215 -24.94 -16.76 5.96
N LYS A 216 -23.79 -16.97 6.59
CA LYS A 216 -23.33 -18.29 7.06
C LYS A 216 -22.69 -18.18 8.43
N ASP A 217 -22.91 -19.17 9.30
CA ASP A 217 -22.26 -19.19 10.62
C ASP A 217 -20.76 -19.54 10.54
N LYS A 218 -20.41 -20.43 9.61
CA LYS A 218 -19.08 -21.01 9.49
C LYS A 218 -18.72 -21.34 8.06
N VAL A 219 -17.42 -21.38 7.77
CA VAL A 219 -16.87 -21.84 6.50
C VAL A 219 -16.05 -23.11 6.74
N VAL A 220 -16.24 -24.10 5.87
CA VAL A 220 -15.57 -25.40 5.93
C VAL A 220 -14.59 -25.50 4.77
N ILE A 221 -13.33 -25.75 5.09
CA ILE A 221 -12.22 -25.87 4.14
C ILE A 221 -11.82 -27.34 4.05
N PRO A 222 -11.99 -28.01 2.89
CA PRO A 222 -11.54 -29.37 2.71
C PRO A 222 -10.01 -29.49 2.83
N LYS A 223 -9.52 -30.61 3.38
CA LYS A 223 -8.09 -30.87 3.58
C LYS A 223 -7.21 -30.66 2.33
N LYS A 224 -7.74 -30.98 1.14
CA LYS A 224 -7.03 -30.81 -0.14
C LYS A 224 -6.64 -29.35 -0.43
N LEU A 225 -7.41 -28.39 0.07
CA LEU A 225 -7.18 -26.95 -0.16
C LEU A 225 -6.55 -26.26 1.06
N GLU A 226 -6.33 -27.00 2.15
CA GLU A 226 -5.91 -26.46 3.44
C GLU A 226 -4.60 -25.68 3.36
N GLU A 227 -3.55 -26.27 2.77
CA GLU A 227 -2.24 -25.61 2.70
C GLU A 227 -2.27 -24.29 1.90
N ASN A 228 -2.90 -24.31 0.72
CA ASN A 228 -3.04 -23.10 -0.10
C ASN A 228 -3.87 -22.04 0.62
N TYR A 229 -4.91 -22.47 1.33
CA TYR A 229 -5.75 -21.57 2.10
C TYR A 229 -4.99 -20.97 3.29
N TYR A 230 -4.19 -21.77 3.99
CA TYR A 230 -3.40 -21.33 5.14
C TYR A 230 -2.34 -20.32 4.72
N ARG A 231 -1.63 -20.60 3.63
CA ARG A 231 -0.60 -19.73 3.06
C ARG A 231 -1.16 -18.38 2.61
N ASN A 232 -2.30 -18.37 1.91
CA ASN A 232 -2.80 -17.16 1.26
C ASN A 232 -3.79 -16.38 2.13
N PHE A 233 -4.73 -17.06 2.78
CA PHE A 233 -5.82 -16.44 3.53
C PHE A 233 -5.48 -16.32 5.01
N VAL A 234 -5.13 -17.43 5.67
CA VAL A 234 -4.92 -17.44 7.13
C VAL A 234 -3.70 -16.60 7.51
N ALA A 235 -2.61 -16.69 6.76
CA ALA A 235 -1.43 -15.86 7.00
C ALA A 235 -1.77 -14.35 6.92
N SER A 236 -2.51 -13.92 5.89
CA SER A 236 -2.97 -12.54 5.76
C SER A 236 -3.95 -12.14 6.86
N LEU A 237 -4.82 -13.06 7.30
CA LEU A 237 -5.78 -12.82 8.37
C LEU A 237 -5.08 -12.60 9.71
N ILE A 238 -4.16 -13.50 10.07
CA ILE A 238 -3.31 -13.35 11.25
C ILE A 238 -2.58 -12.03 11.13
N GLU A 239 -1.98 -11.69 9.98
CA GLU A 239 -1.28 -10.41 9.78
C GLU A 239 -2.15 -9.20 10.15
N SER A 240 -3.41 -9.16 9.70
CA SER A 240 -4.34 -8.04 9.88
C SER A 240 -5.06 -7.97 11.24
N VAL A 241 -5.16 -9.07 11.99
CA VAL A 241 -6.02 -9.16 13.18
C VAL A 241 -5.28 -9.84 14.33
N ASP A 242 -5.31 -9.22 15.51
CA ASP A 242 -4.67 -9.78 16.72
C ASP A 242 -5.50 -10.91 17.36
N GLY A 243 -6.83 -10.82 17.31
CA GLY A 243 -7.74 -11.80 17.89
C GLY A 243 -7.89 -13.06 17.03
N VAL A 244 -6.89 -13.94 16.98
CA VAL A 244 -6.99 -15.23 16.30
C VAL A 244 -6.81 -16.37 17.31
N THR A 245 -7.82 -17.22 17.43
CA THR A 245 -7.77 -18.46 18.23
C THR A 245 -7.71 -19.64 17.27
N ALA A 246 -6.70 -20.49 17.43
CA ALA A 246 -6.48 -21.65 16.56
C ALA A 246 -6.42 -22.95 17.37
N GLU A 247 -7.25 -23.92 16.98
CA GLU A 247 -7.19 -25.31 17.42
C GLU A 247 -6.68 -26.17 16.25
N GLY A 248 -5.52 -26.83 16.45
CA GLY A 248 -4.92 -27.76 15.49
C GLY A 248 -3.84 -27.16 14.57
N PHE A 249 -3.45 -25.92 14.78
CA PHE A 249 -2.19 -25.34 14.30
C PHE A 249 -1.65 -24.32 15.30
N THR A 250 -0.36 -24.00 15.24
CA THR A 250 0.29 -23.12 16.21
C THR A 250 0.54 -21.73 15.65
N ILE A 251 0.19 -20.70 16.43
CA ILE A 251 0.57 -19.31 16.16
C ILE A 251 1.62 -18.92 17.19
N VAL A 252 2.85 -18.66 16.74
CA VAL A 252 3.97 -18.26 17.59
C VAL A 252 4.21 -16.78 17.39
N ARG A 253 4.13 -16.00 18.47
CA ARG A 253 4.55 -14.59 18.46
C ARG A 253 6.05 -14.51 18.72
N ALA A 254 6.79 -13.94 17.76
CA ALA A 254 8.25 -13.82 17.84
C ALA A 254 8.65 -12.35 17.74
N GLU A 255 9.17 -11.80 18.83
CA GLU A 255 9.60 -10.40 18.89
C GLU A 255 11.11 -10.31 18.64
N HIS A 256 11.48 -9.56 17.61
CA HIS A 256 12.86 -9.34 17.22
C HIS A 256 13.09 -7.87 16.91
N LYS A 257 14.31 -7.38 17.12
CA LYS A 257 14.71 -6.04 16.67
C LYS A 257 14.99 -6.04 15.17
N PRO A 258 14.60 -5.00 14.42
CA PRO A 258 14.88 -4.90 12.99
C PRO A 258 16.39 -4.78 12.76
N ARG A 259 16.92 -5.59 11.83
CA ARG A 259 18.25 -5.42 11.27
C ARG A 259 18.12 -4.96 9.82
N PRO A 260 18.55 -3.74 9.47
CA PRO A 260 18.39 -3.23 8.12
C PRO A 260 19.34 -3.96 7.15
N VAL A 261 18.81 -4.37 6.01
CA VAL A 261 19.54 -5.05 4.94
C VAL A 261 19.36 -4.28 3.65
N LEU A 262 20.46 -3.72 3.16
CA LEU A 262 20.52 -3.00 1.90
C LEU A 262 20.94 -3.97 0.79
N THR A 263 20.01 -4.32 -0.10
CA THR A 263 20.25 -5.25 -1.20
C THR A 263 20.53 -4.48 -2.48
N LEU A 264 21.65 -4.76 -3.15
CA LEU A 264 22.04 -4.16 -4.43
C LEU A 264 21.67 -5.08 -5.60
N SER A 265 20.90 -4.59 -6.56
CA SER A 265 20.54 -5.32 -7.78
C SER A 265 20.75 -4.47 -9.03
N GLU A 266 21.17 -5.08 -10.13
CA GLU A 266 21.32 -4.39 -11.42
C GLU A 266 19.98 -4.36 -12.17
N LEU A 267 19.59 -3.18 -12.67
CA LEU A 267 18.49 -3.09 -13.64
C LEU A 267 19.03 -3.44 -15.03
N PRO A 268 18.41 -4.38 -15.76
CA PRO A 268 18.77 -4.63 -17.14
C PRO A 268 18.60 -3.34 -17.94
N SER A 269 19.64 -2.93 -18.67
CA SER A 269 19.55 -1.75 -19.53
C SER A 269 18.46 -2.00 -20.57
N ALA A 270 17.37 -1.22 -20.49
CA ALA A 270 16.22 -1.42 -21.35
C ALA A 270 16.65 -1.32 -22.82
N THR A 271 16.49 -2.41 -23.56
CA THR A 271 16.52 -2.36 -25.02
C THR A 271 15.35 -1.47 -25.45
N LYS A 272 15.67 -0.29 -26.04
CA LYS A 272 14.77 0.68 -26.69
C LYS A 272 13.26 0.43 -26.45
N MET A 273 12.73 0.94 -25.34
CA MET A 273 11.28 1.12 -25.22
C MET A 273 10.86 2.42 -25.92
N LEU A 274 9.89 2.30 -26.83
CA LEU A 274 9.20 3.42 -27.48
C LEU A 274 8.58 4.38 -26.44
N PRO A 275 8.63 5.71 -26.65
CA PRO A 275 8.11 6.68 -25.68
C PRO A 275 6.58 6.67 -25.71
N LEU A 276 5.97 6.27 -24.59
CA LEU A 276 4.50 6.20 -24.42
C LEU A 276 3.96 7.16 -23.35
N PHE A 277 4.75 8.14 -22.92
CA PHE A 277 4.27 9.26 -22.10
C PHE A 277 5.01 10.55 -22.46
N ASN A 278 4.31 11.47 -23.14
CA ASN A 278 4.75 12.86 -23.28
C ASN A 278 4.68 13.54 -21.91
N ALA A 279 5.80 13.57 -21.19
CA ALA A 279 6.04 14.54 -20.13
C ALA A 279 7.04 15.59 -20.66
N PRO A 280 6.88 16.89 -20.33
CA PRO A 280 7.77 17.94 -20.84
C PRO A 280 9.18 17.79 -20.27
N ASN A 281 10.17 18.09 -21.11
CA ASN A 281 11.61 18.06 -20.86
C ASN A 281 12.01 18.65 -19.50
N GLU A 282 12.34 17.79 -18.55
CA GLU A 282 13.41 18.08 -17.59
C GLU A 282 14.72 17.58 -18.23
N GLU A 283 15.75 18.41 -18.23
CA GLU A 283 17.06 18.10 -18.82
C GLU A 283 17.63 16.83 -18.18
N GLU A 284 17.60 15.71 -18.91
CA GLU A 284 18.24 14.47 -18.49
C GLU A 284 19.77 14.72 -18.42
N PRO A 285 20.44 14.42 -17.29
CA PRO A 285 21.90 14.44 -17.23
C PRO A 285 22.48 13.41 -18.21
N PRO A 286 23.77 13.56 -18.63
CA PRO A 286 24.36 12.79 -19.71
C PRO A 286 24.14 11.28 -19.52
N ARG A 287 23.71 10.62 -20.60
CA ARG A 287 23.44 9.18 -20.63
C ARG A 287 24.74 8.40 -20.50
N ASP A 288 25.12 8.06 -19.27
CA ASP A 288 26.07 6.97 -19.06
C ASP A 288 25.41 5.65 -19.47
N GLU A 289 25.94 5.02 -20.52
CA GLU A 289 25.49 3.72 -21.06
C GLU A 289 25.73 2.54 -20.09
N THR A 290 26.12 2.81 -18.84
CA THR A 290 26.69 1.84 -17.90
C THR A 290 25.64 1.04 -17.11
N GLY A 291 24.37 1.44 -17.17
CA GLY A 291 23.28 0.78 -16.45
C GLY A 291 23.05 1.34 -15.03
N LYS A 292 21.92 0.98 -14.43
CA LYS A 292 21.50 1.50 -13.10
C LYS A 292 21.55 0.40 -12.05
N ILE A 293 21.98 0.76 -10.84
CA ILE A 293 21.90 -0.07 -9.65
C ILE A 293 20.70 0.37 -8.83
N VAL A 294 19.91 -0.61 -8.41
CA VAL A 294 18.80 -0.43 -7.49
C VAL A 294 19.25 -0.89 -6.11
N PHE A 295 19.17 0.02 -5.15
CA PHE A 295 19.23 -0.31 -3.74
C PHE A 295 17.81 -0.58 -3.24
N SER A 296 17.60 -1.73 -2.64
CA SER A 296 16.35 -2.09 -1.97
C SER A 296 16.60 -2.32 -0.49
N LEU A 297 15.90 -1.57 0.35
CA LEU A 297 15.95 -1.71 1.79
C LEU A 297 14.93 -2.76 2.24
N SER A 298 15.41 -3.68 3.07
CA SER A 298 14.63 -4.72 3.71
C SER A 298 15.06 -4.85 5.16
N PHE A 299 14.25 -5.52 5.99
CA PHE A 299 14.52 -5.67 7.42
C PHE A 299 14.49 -7.13 7.80
N LYS A 300 15.56 -7.59 8.45
CA LYS A 300 15.63 -8.93 9.06
C LYS A 300 15.12 -8.87 10.49
N TYR A 301 14.22 -9.78 10.82
CA TYR A 301 13.68 -10.01 12.16
C TYR A 301 13.99 -11.47 12.53
N GLY A 302 15.09 -11.68 13.27
CA GLY A 302 15.61 -13.03 13.50
C GLY A 302 16.03 -13.69 12.19
N LYS A 303 15.40 -14.83 11.85
CA LYS A 303 15.65 -15.57 10.60
C LYS A 303 14.79 -15.09 9.41
N TYR A 304 13.82 -14.19 9.65
CA TYR A 304 12.85 -13.78 8.64
C TYR A 304 13.23 -12.44 8.01
N LYS A 305 13.01 -12.28 6.69
CA LYS A 305 13.29 -11.05 5.94
C LYS A 305 11.98 -10.46 5.43
N PHE A 306 11.73 -9.19 5.75
CA PHE A 306 10.57 -8.45 5.27
C PHE A 306 11.03 -7.31 4.36
N GLY A 307 10.29 -7.08 3.28
CA GLY A 307 10.48 -5.89 2.45
C GLY A 307 10.10 -4.63 3.21
N GLY A 308 10.45 -3.48 2.64
CA GLY A 308 10.14 -2.19 3.20
C GLY A 308 8.66 -1.76 3.10
N GLU A 309 7.73 -2.66 2.80
CA GLU A 309 6.30 -2.34 2.73
C GLU A 309 5.69 -2.16 4.13
N SER A 310 4.80 -1.16 4.20
CA SER A 310 4.25 -0.49 5.39
C SER A 310 3.24 -1.31 6.23
N LYS A 311 3.53 -2.57 6.55
CA LYS A 311 2.69 -3.35 7.49
C LYS A 311 3.34 -3.44 8.86
N SER A 312 2.55 -3.26 9.91
CA SER A 312 2.99 -3.30 11.31
C SER A 312 3.33 -4.69 11.82
N THR A 313 2.90 -5.75 11.11
CA THR A 313 3.19 -7.13 11.47
C THR A 313 3.48 -7.94 10.20
N GLY A 314 4.45 -8.84 10.27
CA GLY A 314 4.68 -9.87 9.26
C GLY A 314 4.25 -11.24 9.76
N VAL A 315 3.78 -12.10 8.86
CA VAL A 315 3.46 -13.50 9.18
C VAL A 315 4.20 -14.43 8.25
N VAL A 316 4.92 -15.40 8.82
CA VAL A 316 5.59 -16.45 8.06
C VAL A 316 4.92 -17.79 8.33
N PHE A 317 4.50 -18.45 7.25
CA PHE A 317 3.87 -19.75 7.29
C PHE A 317 4.91 -20.85 7.01
N GLU A 318 5.08 -21.76 7.97
CA GLU A 318 5.90 -22.95 7.85
C GLU A 318 5.00 -24.20 7.93
N ASN A 319 5.27 -25.19 7.08
CA ASN A 319 4.58 -26.48 7.05
C ASN A 319 5.62 -27.58 7.19
N ASP A 320 5.64 -28.27 8.34
CA ASP A 320 6.49 -29.43 8.57
C ASP A 320 5.63 -30.70 8.62
N ARG A 321 5.53 -31.40 7.48
CA ARG A 321 4.79 -32.67 7.32
C ARG A 321 3.37 -32.65 7.89
N GLY A 322 2.67 -31.52 7.78
CA GLY A 322 1.29 -31.36 8.27
C GLY A 322 1.15 -30.69 9.64
N ASP A 323 2.26 -30.34 10.29
CA ASP A 323 2.30 -29.42 11.43
C ASP A 323 2.43 -27.99 10.89
N TYR A 324 1.33 -27.24 10.96
CA TYR A 324 1.24 -25.87 10.44
C TYR A 324 1.62 -24.87 11.53
N LYS A 325 2.59 -24.00 11.23
CA LYS A 325 3.08 -22.97 12.14
C LYS A 325 3.02 -21.60 11.49
N PHE A 326 2.42 -20.66 12.18
CA PHE A 326 2.40 -19.25 11.80
C PHE A 326 3.23 -18.44 12.78
N TYR A 327 4.30 -17.83 12.28
CA TYR A 327 5.15 -16.94 13.07
C TYR A 327 4.67 -15.51 12.88
N ARG A 328 3.98 -14.96 13.88
CA ARG A 328 3.54 -13.56 13.93
C ARG A 328 4.67 -12.70 14.47
N ILE A 329 5.20 -11.82 13.64
CA ILE A 329 6.38 -11.01 13.94
C ILE A 329 5.97 -9.53 13.94
N PRO A 330 5.72 -8.93 15.12
CA PRO A 330 5.43 -7.51 15.21
C PRO A 330 6.65 -6.70 14.74
N ARG A 331 6.41 -5.78 13.80
CA ARG A 331 7.45 -4.95 13.19
C ARG A 331 7.54 -3.60 13.88
N GLN A 332 8.76 -3.12 14.05
CA GLN A 332 9.04 -1.83 14.66
C GLN A 332 9.12 -0.74 13.58
N THR A 333 7.97 -0.43 12.98
CA THR A 333 7.87 0.50 11.83
C THR A 333 8.43 1.89 12.10
N ALA A 334 8.43 2.34 13.36
CA ALA A 334 9.07 3.60 13.77
C ALA A 334 10.61 3.54 13.62
N GLU A 335 11.24 2.45 14.07
CA GLU A 335 12.69 2.25 13.88
C GLU A 335 13.04 2.05 12.40
N GLU A 336 12.23 1.30 11.65
CA GLU A 336 12.40 1.12 10.20
C GLU A 336 12.41 2.47 9.46
N LYS A 337 11.50 3.39 9.82
CA LYS A 337 11.48 4.75 9.26
C LYS A 337 12.73 5.54 9.63
N ASN A 338 13.26 5.40 10.84
CA ASN A 338 14.50 6.06 11.24
C ASN A 338 15.67 5.62 10.36
N TYR A 339 15.77 4.33 10.01
CA TYR A 339 16.80 3.85 9.08
C TYR A 339 16.69 4.48 7.69
N VAL A 340 15.47 4.67 7.17
CA VAL A 340 15.26 5.39 5.90
C VAL A 340 15.74 6.84 6.00
N VAL A 341 15.41 7.54 7.09
CA VAL A 341 15.87 8.92 7.34
C VAL A 341 17.39 8.98 7.44
N HIS A 342 18.04 7.99 8.08
CA HIS A 342 19.49 7.92 8.13
C HIS A 342 20.12 7.75 6.75
N LEU A 343 19.56 6.89 5.88
CA LEU A 343 20.05 6.75 4.50
C LEU A 343 19.90 8.06 3.71
N GLN A 344 18.80 8.78 3.89
CA GLN A 344 18.60 10.10 3.26
C GLN A 344 19.63 11.12 3.75
N LYS A 345 19.96 11.12 5.04
CA LYS A 345 21.04 11.97 5.61
C LYS A 345 22.42 11.62 5.07
N LEU A 346 22.66 10.35 4.75
CA LEU A 346 23.90 9.88 4.09
C LEU A 346 23.93 10.20 2.58
N GLY A 347 22.93 10.94 2.05
CA GLY A 347 22.91 11.37 0.65
C GLY A 347 22.26 10.37 -0.31
N LEU A 348 21.69 9.26 0.18
CA LEU A 348 20.98 8.31 -0.67
C LEU A 348 19.53 8.77 -0.88
N PRO A 349 19.08 9.09 -2.11
CA PRO A 349 17.74 9.60 -2.38
C PRO A 349 16.70 8.46 -2.34
N VAL A 350 16.51 7.85 -1.18
CA VAL A 350 15.55 6.76 -0.96
C VAL A 350 14.13 7.32 -0.99
N LYS A 351 13.33 6.88 -1.96
CA LYS A 351 11.89 7.14 -2.03
C LYS A 351 11.15 5.93 -1.47
N GLY A 352 10.68 6.04 -0.23
CA GLY A 352 10.14 4.90 0.50
C GLY A 352 11.27 3.96 0.93
N VAL A 353 11.50 2.89 0.15
CA VAL A 353 12.45 1.81 0.50
C VAL A 353 13.29 1.34 -0.68
N VAL A 354 13.17 2.01 -1.83
CA VAL A 354 13.95 1.70 -3.03
C VAL A 354 14.52 3.00 -3.60
N CYS A 355 15.74 2.94 -4.11
CA CYS A 355 16.29 3.98 -4.98
C CYS A 355 17.14 3.39 -6.09
N SER A 356 17.21 4.09 -7.20
CA SER A 356 18.09 3.74 -8.33
C SER A 356 19.14 4.82 -8.52
N LEU A 357 20.41 4.43 -8.62
CA LEU A 357 21.53 5.30 -8.96
C LEU A 357 22.26 4.74 -10.19
N TYR A 358 22.99 5.60 -10.89
CA TYR A 358 23.95 5.13 -11.89
C TYR A 358 25.07 4.36 -11.22
N LYS A 359 25.65 3.37 -11.93
CA LYS A 359 26.64 2.46 -11.34
C LYS A 359 27.81 3.18 -10.65
N GLY A 360 28.45 4.15 -11.30
CA GLY A 360 29.59 4.88 -10.72
C GLY A 360 29.22 5.52 -9.38
N LEU A 361 28.16 6.33 -9.37
CA LEU A 361 27.61 6.96 -8.17
C LEU A 361 27.16 5.96 -7.09
N ALA A 362 26.55 4.84 -7.48
CA ALA A 362 26.07 3.82 -6.54
C ALA A 362 27.21 3.19 -5.73
N PHE A 363 28.28 2.79 -6.41
CA PHE A 363 29.44 2.17 -5.76
C PHE A 363 30.32 3.19 -5.05
N SER A 364 30.44 4.41 -5.58
CA SER A 364 31.12 5.50 -4.88
C SER A 364 30.45 5.80 -3.54
N TRP A 365 29.12 6.03 -3.56
CA TRP A 365 28.33 6.27 -2.35
C TRP A 365 28.47 5.13 -1.33
N LEU A 366 28.45 3.87 -1.80
CA LEU A 366 28.57 2.70 -0.94
C LEU A 366 29.94 2.62 -0.26
N ASN A 367 31.02 2.98 -0.98
CA ASN A 367 32.37 2.97 -0.44
C ASN A 367 32.55 4.08 0.62
N GLU A 368 32.07 5.29 0.33
CA GLU A 368 32.13 6.43 1.24
C GLU A 368 31.35 6.18 2.54
N ASN A 369 30.16 5.60 2.42
CA ASN A 369 29.23 5.45 3.55
C ASN A 369 29.34 4.09 4.25
N ARG A 370 30.25 3.20 3.82
CA ARG A 370 30.39 1.83 4.36
C ARG A 370 30.59 1.80 5.88
N GLY A 371 31.48 2.65 6.40
CA GLY A 371 31.74 2.73 7.84
C GLY A 371 30.49 3.14 8.62
N SER A 372 29.80 4.16 8.14
CA SER A 372 28.53 4.64 8.72
C SER A 372 27.44 3.57 8.66
N LEU A 373 27.32 2.85 7.54
CA LEU A 373 26.37 1.74 7.39
C LEU A 373 26.63 0.61 8.39
N LEU A 374 27.89 0.19 8.54
CA LEU A 374 28.27 -0.83 9.52
C LEU A 374 27.99 -0.38 10.96
N ASN A 375 28.32 0.87 11.31
CA ASN A 375 28.05 1.43 12.63
C ASN A 375 26.55 1.54 12.95
N LEU A 376 25.73 1.79 11.92
CA LEU A 376 24.27 1.80 12.03
C LEU A 376 23.64 0.40 11.97
N GLY A 377 24.44 -0.65 11.79
CA GLY A 377 23.99 -2.05 11.77
C GLY A 377 23.40 -2.52 10.43
N PHE A 378 23.69 -1.83 9.32
CA PHE A 378 23.27 -2.25 7.99
C PHE A 378 24.10 -3.43 7.49
N GLU A 379 23.39 -4.46 7.04
CA GLU A 379 23.96 -5.55 6.25
C GLU A 379 23.81 -5.22 4.76
N VAL A 380 24.93 -5.20 4.04
CA VAL A 380 24.92 -4.98 2.59
C VAL A 380 24.96 -6.34 1.88
N SER A 381 23.95 -6.61 1.05
CA SER A 381 23.79 -7.91 0.36
C SER A 381 23.57 -7.73 -1.14
N GLN A 382 23.76 -8.82 -1.90
CA GLN A 382 23.50 -8.90 -3.33
C GLN A 382 22.65 -10.15 -3.60
N PRO A 383 21.76 -10.16 -4.61
CA PRO A 383 21.00 -11.35 -4.97
C PRO A 383 21.94 -12.48 -5.44
N ASP A 384 21.71 -13.69 -4.95
CA ASP A 384 22.52 -14.87 -5.28
C ASP A 384 22.34 -15.35 -6.74
N GLN A 385 21.32 -14.85 -7.45
CA GLN A 385 20.88 -15.34 -8.77
C GLN A 385 21.45 -14.56 -9.97
N HIS A 386 22.41 -13.66 -9.78
CA HIS A 386 23.06 -12.96 -10.90
C HIS A 386 24.40 -13.60 -11.26
N ASP A 387 24.68 -13.73 -12.56
CA ASP A 387 26.00 -14.13 -13.12
C ASP A 387 27.15 -13.19 -12.72
N LYS A 388 26.82 -12.04 -12.13
CA LYS A 388 27.74 -10.96 -11.74
C LYS A 388 27.65 -10.73 -10.23
N LYS A 389 28.74 -11.06 -9.51
CA LYS A 389 28.91 -10.70 -8.09
C LYS A 389 29.80 -9.47 -8.00
N TYR A 390 29.28 -8.34 -7.54
CA TYR A 390 30.06 -7.12 -7.42
C TYR A 390 30.93 -7.12 -6.16
N PHE A 391 32.10 -6.50 -6.25
CA PHE A 391 32.91 -6.19 -5.09
C PHE A 391 32.27 -5.04 -4.33
N VAL A 392 31.96 -5.29 -3.06
CA VAL A 392 31.33 -4.31 -2.15
C VAL A 392 32.30 -3.87 -1.05
N GLY A 393 33.54 -4.38 -1.04
CA GLY A 393 34.56 -4.05 -0.05
C GLY A 393 35.11 -2.62 -0.18
N LYS A 394 36.01 -2.24 0.74
CA LYS A 394 36.62 -0.91 0.75
C LYS A 394 37.58 -0.77 -0.44
N ALA A 395 37.39 0.28 -1.24
CA ALA A 395 38.36 0.69 -2.26
C ALA A 395 39.17 1.88 -1.72
N VAL A 396 40.50 1.77 -1.72
CA VAL A 396 41.42 2.82 -1.24
C VAL A 396 42.38 3.18 -2.37
N MET A 397 42.54 4.46 -2.64
CA MET A 397 43.57 4.96 -3.56
C MET A 397 44.81 5.35 -2.75
N GLU A 398 45.95 4.78 -3.11
CA GLU A 398 47.25 5.13 -2.55
C GLU A 398 48.10 5.78 -3.64
N LEU A 399 48.72 6.90 -3.29
CA LEU A 399 49.62 7.66 -4.17
C LEU A 399 51.05 7.42 -3.69
N GLU A 400 51.83 6.72 -4.51
CA GLU A 400 53.24 6.48 -4.29
C GLU A 400 54.05 7.43 -5.17
N VAL A 401 54.75 8.39 -4.57
CA VAL A 401 55.64 9.31 -5.29
C VAL A 401 57.05 8.72 -5.26
N ARG A 402 57.65 8.49 -6.44
CA ARG A 402 59.04 8.06 -6.56
C ARG A 402 59.85 9.19 -7.16
N GLU A 403 60.75 9.75 -6.35
CA GLU A 403 61.68 10.80 -6.77
C GLU A 403 62.93 10.21 -7.39
N ASN A 404 63.34 10.76 -8.52
CA ASN A 404 64.65 10.59 -9.13
C ASN A 404 65.35 11.95 -9.22
N ILE A 405 66.65 11.92 -9.51
CA ILE A 405 67.62 13.02 -9.38
C ILE A 405 67.14 14.36 -10.01
N ASP A 406 66.23 14.34 -10.99
CA ASP A 406 65.73 15.55 -11.67
C ASP A 406 64.23 15.51 -12.06
N TRP A 407 63.48 14.49 -11.62
CA TRP A 407 62.04 14.35 -11.90
C TRP A 407 61.40 13.35 -10.93
N PHE A 408 60.10 13.47 -10.68
CA PHE A 408 59.32 12.53 -9.86
C PHE A 408 58.22 11.86 -10.69
N ASP A 409 58.05 10.55 -10.52
CA ASP A 409 56.90 9.81 -11.04
C ASP A 409 55.86 9.64 -9.94
N ILE A 410 54.60 9.94 -10.24
CA ILE A 410 53.45 9.63 -9.38
C ILE A 410 52.85 8.29 -9.84
N TYR A 411 52.98 7.26 -9.00
CA TYR A 411 52.31 5.97 -9.18
C TYR A 411 51.07 5.93 -8.31
N ALA A 412 49.89 5.98 -8.92
CA ALA A 412 48.64 5.69 -8.22
C ALA A 412 48.35 4.19 -8.24
N LYS A 413 48.00 3.63 -7.08
CA LYS A 413 47.56 2.26 -6.88
C LYS A 413 46.17 2.28 -6.25
N ILE A 414 45.27 1.42 -6.70
CA ILE A 414 43.95 1.27 -6.10
C ILE A 414 43.86 -0.12 -5.49
N LEU A 415 43.64 -0.16 -4.18
CA LEU A 415 43.42 -1.36 -3.40
C LEU A 415 41.91 -1.64 -3.34
N PHE A 416 41.49 -2.80 -3.84
CA PHE A 416 40.15 -3.33 -3.67
C PHE A 416 40.22 -4.48 -2.66
N GLY A 417 40.11 -4.16 -1.36
CA GLY A 417 40.40 -5.13 -0.31
C GLY A 417 41.88 -5.54 -0.35
N ASP A 418 42.13 -6.83 -0.54
CA ASP A 418 43.49 -7.39 -0.62
C ASP A 418 44.09 -7.36 -2.04
N PHE A 419 43.34 -6.86 -3.03
CA PHE A 419 43.78 -6.82 -4.43
C PHE A 419 44.34 -5.45 -4.80
N GLU A 420 45.62 -5.40 -5.16
CA GLU A 420 46.31 -4.21 -5.66
C GLU A 420 46.20 -4.11 -7.18
N ILE A 421 45.71 -2.98 -7.69
CA ILE A 421 45.57 -2.73 -9.13
C ILE A 421 46.24 -1.41 -9.50
N SER A 422 47.03 -1.44 -10.56
CA SER A 422 47.74 -0.25 -11.03
C SER A 422 46.78 0.74 -11.71
N PHE A 423 46.95 2.04 -11.45
CA PHE A 423 46.15 3.06 -12.14
C PHE A 423 46.37 3.06 -13.66
N LYS A 424 47.54 2.59 -14.14
CA LYS A 424 47.84 2.45 -15.57
C LYS A 424 46.90 1.48 -16.27
N GLU A 425 46.49 0.40 -15.59
CA GLU A 425 45.51 -0.57 -16.11
C GLU A 425 44.10 0.00 -16.09
N LEU A 426 43.73 0.66 -15.00
CA LEU A 426 42.43 1.33 -14.86
C LEU A 426 42.24 2.44 -15.91
N ARG A 427 43.28 3.25 -16.16
CA ARG A 427 43.26 4.30 -17.19
C ARG A 427 42.95 3.74 -18.58
N LYS A 428 43.47 2.56 -18.94
CA LYS A 428 43.14 1.91 -20.23
C LYS A 428 41.66 1.51 -20.31
N LEU A 429 41.06 1.13 -19.19
CA LEU A 429 39.64 0.76 -19.12
C LEU A 429 38.73 2.00 -19.16
N ILE A 430 39.08 3.06 -18.44
CA ILE A 430 38.40 4.36 -18.48
C ILE A 430 38.39 4.93 -19.91
N LEU A 431 39.53 4.89 -20.61
CA LEU A 431 39.63 5.33 -22.01
C LEU A 431 38.76 4.51 -22.97
N ARG A 432 38.47 3.25 -22.61
CA ARG A 432 37.58 2.36 -23.37
C ARG A 432 36.12 2.45 -22.93
N LYS A 433 35.77 3.41 -22.07
CA LYS A 433 34.44 3.57 -21.43
C LYS A 433 33.96 2.30 -20.71
N LYS A 434 34.89 1.45 -20.24
CA LYS A 434 34.57 0.25 -19.45
C LYS A 434 34.74 0.59 -17.96
N VAL A 435 33.62 0.63 -17.25
CA VAL A 435 33.56 0.99 -15.83
C VAL A 435 33.59 -0.25 -14.92
N GLU A 436 33.38 -1.44 -15.48
CA GLU A 436 33.46 -2.73 -14.76
C GLU A 436 34.71 -3.52 -15.17
N PHE A 437 35.37 -4.14 -14.19
CA PHE A 437 36.45 -5.10 -14.43
C PHE A 437 36.43 -6.23 -13.39
N LYS A 438 37.00 -7.38 -13.73
CA LYS A 438 37.02 -8.56 -12.87
C LYS A 438 38.25 -8.55 -11.96
N LEU A 439 38.04 -8.74 -10.67
CA LEU A 439 39.09 -9.00 -9.68
C LEU A 439 39.60 -10.44 -9.79
N PRO A 440 40.80 -10.74 -9.26
CA PRO A 440 41.36 -12.09 -9.28
C PRO A 440 40.50 -13.16 -8.61
N ASN A 441 39.64 -12.78 -7.65
CA ASN A 441 38.67 -13.65 -7.00
C ASN A 441 37.38 -13.90 -7.82
N GLY A 442 37.27 -13.31 -9.01
CA GLY A 442 36.09 -13.41 -9.88
C GLY A 442 34.99 -12.39 -9.61
N GLU A 443 35.11 -11.55 -8.56
CA GLU A 443 34.16 -10.46 -8.29
C GLU A 443 34.35 -9.31 -9.27
N ILE A 444 33.30 -8.52 -9.50
CA ILE A 444 33.32 -7.38 -10.42
C ILE A 444 33.52 -6.09 -9.61
N ALA A 445 34.67 -5.45 -9.77
CA ALA A 445 34.92 -4.13 -9.22
C ALA A 445 34.46 -3.06 -10.21
N ILE A 446 33.92 -1.97 -9.66
CA ILE A 446 33.54 -0.78 -10.41
C ILE A 446 34.59 0.29 -10.15
N ILE A 447 35.06 0.93 -11.22
CA ILE A 447 36.01 2.03 -11.13
C ILE A 447 35.27 3.23 -10.49
N PRO A 448 35.73 3.75 -9.34
CA PRO A 448 35.14 4.94 -8.74
C PRO A 448 35.23 6.12 -9.71
N GLU A 449 34.12 6.83 -9.90
CA GLU A 449 34.15 8.15 -10.54
C GLU A 449 34.67 9.18 -9.53
N ALA A 450 35.54 10.07 -10.01
CA ALA A 450 36.12 11.15 -9.21
C ALA A 450 35.17 12.34 -9.11
#